data_AF-A0AAW9A1I1-F1
#
_entry.id   AF-A0AAW9A1I1-F1
#
_cell.length_a   1.000
_cell.length_b   1.000
_cell.length_c   1.000
_cell.angle_alpha   90.00
_cell.angle_beta   90.00
_cell.angle_gamma   90.00
#
_symmetry.space_group_name_H-M   'P 1'
#
loop_
_entity.id
_entity.type
_entity.pdbx_description
1 polymer ?
#
loop_
_entity_poly.entity_id
_entity_poly.type
_entity_poly.pdbx_seq_one_letter_code
_entity_poly.pdbx_strand_id
1 'polypeptide(L)' 'MSTKKLNKFVDLSKKLVNFKDYSVEEQEEFVSNAIAIYRNNNLGSSAITTQVAKFFLFLVDPRMEVTA' A
#
# COMPACT_ATOMS: atom_id res chain seq x y z
N MET A 1 0.34 -15.39 9.48
CA MET A 1 0.09 -14.33 8.47
C MET A 1 1.08 -14.54 7.31
N SER A 2 0.64 -14.68 6.06
CA SER A 2 1.57 -15.01 4.97
C SER A 2 2.37 -13.78 4.54
N THR A 3 3.69 -13.79 4.77
CA THR A 3 4.62 -12.73 4.35
C THR A 3 4.55 -12.46 2.84
N LYS A 4 4.25 -13.50 2.04
CA LYS A 4 4.08 -13.38 0.58
C LYS A 4 2.91 -12.46 0.19
N LYS A 5 1.79 -12.53 0.90
CA LYS A 5 0.61 -11.70 0.61
C LYS A 5 0.84 -10.24 1.00
N LEU A 6 1.54 -9.99 2.10
CA LEU A 6 1.95 -8.64 2.50
C LEU A 6 2.87 -8.01 1.44
N ASN A 7 3.93 -8.72 1.04
CA ASN A 7 4.86 -8.24 0.02
C ASN A 7 4.12 -7.95 -1.30
N LYS A 8 3.21 -8.84 -1.70
CA LYS A 8 2.38 -8.61 -2.89
C LYS A 8 1.53 -7.34 -2.79
N PHE A 9 0.96 -7.05 -1.61
CA PHE A 9 0.18 -5.82 -1.41
C PHE A 9 1.06 -4.58 -1.54
N VAL A 10 2.21 -4.56 -0.85
CA VAL A 10 3.19 -3.47 -0.94
C VAL A 10 3.66 -3.25 -2.38
N ASP A 11 4.00 -4.32 -3.10
CA ASP A 11 4.48 -4.25 -4.49
C ASP A 11 3.41 -3.72 -5.44
N LEU A 12 2.14 -4.11 -5.24
CA LEU A 12 1.03 -3.57 -6.03
C LEU A 12 0.83 -2.09 -5.76
N SER A 13 0.86 -1.65 -4.50
CA SER A 13 0.73 -0.23 -4.15
C SER A 13 1.85 0.60 -4.77
N LYS A 14 3.11 0.13 -4.69
CA LYS A 14 4.26 0.81 -5.31
C LYS A 14 4.11 1.00 -6.81
N LYS A 15 3.50 0.03 -7.51
CA LYS A 15 3.26 0.10 -8.97
C LYS A 15 2.15 1.07 -9.37
N LEU A 16 1.33 1.51 -8.42
CA LEU A 16 0.22 2.44 -8.67
C LEU A 16 0.64 3.90 -8.56
N VAL A 17 1.87 4.18 -8.10
CA VAL A 17 2.42 5.52 -7.90
C VAL A 17 3.82 5.63 -8.49
N ASN A 18 4.34 6.83 -8.63
CA ASN A 18 5.74 7.04 -9.03
C ASN A 18 6.68 6.87 -7.84
N PHE A 19 6.69 5.69 -7.22
CA PHE A 19 7.39 5.41 -5.95
C PHE A 19 8.88 5.79 -5.95
N LYS A 20 9.54 5.74 -7.11
CA LYS A 20 10.95 6.13 -7.29
C LYS A 20 11.22 7.63 -7.12
N ASP A 21 10.19 8.47 -7.21
CA ASP A 21 10.30 9.94 -7.09
C ASP A 21 10.17 10.39 -5.61
N TYR A 22 10.13 9.45 -4.67
CA TYR A 22 9.86 9.68 -3.26
C TYR A 22 11.21 9.75 -2.54
N SER A 23 11.34 10.64 -1.55
CA SER A 23 12.50 10.64 -0.66
C SER A 23 12.60 9.31 0.09
N VAL A 24 13.75 9.04 0.73
CA VAL A 24 13.91 7.81 1.52
C VAL A 24 12.89 7.74 2.65
N GLU A 25 12.66 8.86 3.33
CA GLU A 25 11.68 8.98 4.42
C GLU A 25 10.26 8.70 3.93
N GLU A 26 9.87 9.26 2.78
CA GLU A 26 8.55 9.03 2.18
C GLU A 26 8.37 7.58 1.73
N GLN A 27 9.42 6.93 1.25
CA GLN A 27 9.39 5.51 0.89
C GLN A 27 9.20 4.62 2.12
N GLU A 28 9.86 4.94 3.24
CA GLU A 28 9.69 4.24 4.51
C GLU A 28 8.29 4.41 5.07
N GLU A 29 7.76 5.64 5.05
CA GLU A 29 6.40 5.95 5.49
C GLU A 29 5.35 5.20 4.63
N PHE A 30 5.48 5.25 3.31
CA PHE A 30 4.60 4.52 2.38
C PHE A 30 4.55 3.03 2.70
N VAL A 31 5.71 2.41 2.92
CA VAL A 31 5.80 0.98 3.25
C VAL A 31 5.18 0.70 4.62
N SER A 32 5.43 1.56 5.61
CA SER A 32 4.83 1.46 6.95
C SER A 32 3.30 1.53 6.89
N ASN A 33 2.76 2.49 6.13
CA ASN A 33 1.32 2.66 5.93
C ASN A 33 0.72 1.44 5.23
N ALA A 34 1.35 0.93 4.16
CA ALA A 34 0.91 -0.30 3.48
C ALA A 34 0.86 -1.51 4.44
N ILE A 35 1.85 -1.66 5.32
CA ILE A 35 1.88 -2.72 6.33
C ILE A 35 0.74 -2.54 7.35
N ALA A 36 0.54 -1.33 7.85
CA ALA A 36 -0.51 -1.01 8.81
C ALA A 36 -1.90 -1.32 8.23
N ILE A 37 -2.17 -0.86 7.00
CA ILE A 37 -3.44 -1.12 6.31
C ILE A 37 -3.67 -2.60 6.07
N TYR A 38 -2.65 -3.33 5.62
CA TYR A 38 -2.74 -4.78 5.40
C TYR A 38 -3.12 -5.53 6.69
N ARG A 39 -2.54 -5.12 7.83
CA ARG A 39 -2.80 -5.74 9.13
C ARG A 39 -4.16 -5.36 9.69
N ASN A 40 -4.48 -4.07 9.72
CA ASN A 40 -5.70 -3.54 10.32
C ASN A 40 -6.98 -3.97 9.59
N ASN A 41 -6.87 -4.24 8.28
CA ASN A 41 -8.00 -4.71 7.47
C ASN A 41 -8.00 -6.24 7.26
N ASN A 42 -7.13 -6.98 7.96
CA ASN A 42 -7.00 -8.44 7.86
C ASN A 42 -6.89 -8.96 6.41
N LEU A 43 -6.19 -8.23 5.53
CA LEU A 43 -6.13 -8.53 4.09
C LEU A 43 -5.46 -9.87 3.79
N GLY A 44 -4.72 -10.43 4.75
CA GLY A 44 -4.12 -11.77 4.64
C GLY A 44 -5.14 -12.90 4.42
N SER A 45 -6.40 -12.70 4.82
CA SER A 45 -7.49 -13.66 4.62
C SER A 45 -8.15 -13.54 3.23
N SER A 46 -7.89 -12.44 2.51
CA SER A 46 -8.53 -12.12 1.25
C SER A 46 -7.61 -12.31 0.04
N ALA A 47 -8.16 -12.14 -1.17
CA ALA A 47 -7.37 -12.04 -2.39
C ALA A 47 -6.68 -10.67 -2.47
N ILE A 48 -5.36 -10.68 -2.68
CA ILE A 48 -4.58 -9.45 -2.90
C ILE A 48 -4.53 -9.17 -4.41
N THR A 49 -5.32 -8.20 -4.85
CA THR A 49 -5.48 -7.78 -6.25
C THR A 49 -5.14 -6.29 -6.41
N THR A 50 -4.91 -5.85 -7.65
CA THR A 50 -4.65 -4.43 -7.95
C THR A 50 -5.80 -3.52 -7.52
N GLN A 51 -7.05 -3.99 -7.63
CA GLN A 51 -8.22 -3.22 -7.21
C GLN A 51 -8.25 -2.99 -5.70
N VAL A 52 -7.88 -4.00 -4.90
CA VAL A 52 -7.73 -3.86 -3.45
C VAL A 52 -6.61 -2.87 -3.11
N ALA A 53 -5.46 -2.97 -3.78
CA ALA A 53 -4.36 -2.02 -3.58
C ALA A 53 -4.77 -0.58 -3.93
N LYS A 54 -5.48 -0.39 -5.05
CA LYS A 54 -5.99 0.92 -5.48
C LYS A 54 -7.01 1.49 -4.50
N PHE A 55 -7.91 0.67 -3.98
CA PHE A 55 -8.92 1.09 -2.99
C PHE A 55 -8.26 1.69 -1.74
N PHE A 56 -7.19 1.09 -1.25
CA PHE A 56 -6.48 1.55 -0.07
C PHE A 56 -5.39 2.59 -0.35
N LEU A 57 -5.12 2.93 -1.61
CA LEU A 57 -3.93 3.71 -1.98
C LEU A 57 -3.89 5.09 -1.31
N PHE A 58 -5.05 5.74 -1.14
CA PHE A 58 -5.15 7.04 -0.45
C PHE A 58 -4.73 7.00 1.03
N LEU A 59 -4.79 5.81 1.67
CA LEU A 59 -4.31 5.60 3.04
C LEU A 59 -2.85 5.18 3.09
N VAL A 60 -2.34 4.63 1.98
CA VAL A 60 -0.95 4.20 1.85
C VAL A 60 -0.07 5.40 1.50
N ASP A 61 -0.58 6.29 0.66
CA ASP A 61 0.13 7.43 0.10
C ASP A 61 -0.62 8.75 0.35
N PRO A 62 -0.16 9.58 1.30
CA PRO A 62 -0.77 10.87 1.59
C PRO A 62 -0.77 11.86 0.42
N ARG A 63 0.10 11.67 -0.59
CA ARG A 63 0.15 12.51 -1.80
C ARG A 63 -1.07 12.31 -2.70
N MET A 64 -1.75 11.18 -2.53
CA MET A 64 -3.00 10.86 -3.22
C MET A 64 -4.20 11.52 -2.53
N GLU A 65 -4.07 12.78 -2.09
CA GLU A 65 -5.18 13.53 -1.47
C GLU A 65 -6.46 13.27 -2.26
N VAL A 66 -7.50 12.84 -1.53
CA VAL A 66 -8.82 12.56 -2.10
C VAL A 66 -9.34 13.89 -2.64
N THR A 67 -9.22 14.09 -3.95
CA THR A 67 -9.97 15.14 -4.62
C THR A 67 -11.45 14.76 -4.48
N ALA A 68 -12.15 15.51 -3.64
CA ALA A 68 -13.58 15.35 -3.35
C ALA A 68 -14.44 15.67 -4.57
#